data_AF-A0A4Y5YM40-F1
#
_entry.id   AF-A0A4Y5YM40-F1
#
_cell.length_a   1.000
_cell.length_b   1.000
_cell.length_c   1.000
_cell.angle_alpha   90.00
_cell.angle_beta   90.00
_cell.angle_gamma   90.00
#
_symmetry.space_group_name_H-M   'P 1'
#
loop_
_entity.id
_entity.type
_entity.pdbx_description
1 polymer ?
#
loop_
_entity_poly.entity_id
_entity_poly.type
_entity_poly.pdbx_seq_one_letter_code
_entity_poly.pdbx_strand_id
1 'polypeptide(L)'
;MTAAPLRPDGQAFTVASRDELSEELIKSRERVKAHGEVFTPRRMVEQMLDLVCAELETGPGFVDKTFFEPSAGDGNFLIAILRRKLHAIEKRYQPEFWPTESLFALASIYGVELLEDNLIAARAGLLAEFAAFHAAHGVVCSSRTNMYRSAVYLIGANVALGDTLTGLDANGEPIEFSWWHRVLNVPGLVQRDPFTLASLRGAGVGAFDFTVYATYQQCRIDQVHKEVRADD
;
A
#
# COMPACT_ATOMS: atom_id res chain seq x y z
N MET A 1 17.79 50.56 4.03
CA MET A 1 17.07 49.58 3.19
C MET A 1 18.12 48.74 2.50
N THR A 2 18.46 47.58 3.06
CA THR A 2 19.52 46.69 2.55
C THR A 2 18.91 45.72 1.54
N ALA A 3 19.43 45.74 0.31
CA ALA A 3 18.99 44.85 -0.76
C ALA A 3 19.38 43.41 -0.47
N ALA A 4 18.49 42.45 -0.78
CA ALA A 4 18.75 41.03 -0.63
C ALA A 4 19.84 40.55 -1.61
N PRO A 5 20.68 39.56 -1.22
CA PRO A 5 21.70 39.04 -2.10
C PRO A 5 21.08 38.34 -3.32
N LEU A 6 21.72 38.48 -4.49
CA LEU A 6 21.33 37.84 -5.75
C LEU A 6 22.18 36.59 -6.00
N ARG A 7 21.62 35.61 -6.72
CA ARG A 7 22.37 34.46 -7.25
C ARG A 7 23.27 34.87 -8.42
N PRO A 8 24.30 34.07 -8.77
CA PRO A 8 25.22 34.38 -9.88
C PRO A 8 24.56 34.47 -11.27
N ASP A 9 23.32 34.03 -11.42
CA ASP A 9 22.47 34.14 -12.61
C ASP A 9 21.52 35.36 -12.59
N GLY A 10 21.66 36.27 -11.60
CA GLY A 10 20.90 37.51 -11.52
C GLY A 10 19.45 37.36 -11.05
N GLN A 11 19.03 36.16 -10.64
CA GLN A 11 17.72 35.95 -10.03
C GLN A 11 17.75 36.23 -8.53
N ALA A 12 16.68 36.85 -8.02
CA ALA A 12 16.43 36.95 -6.60
C ALA A 12 16.29 35.55 -6.00
N PHE A 13 16.82 35.33 -4.79
CA PHE A 13 16.43 34.16 -4.01
C PHE A 13 14.92 34.21 -3.84
N THR A 14 14.20 33.32 -4.51
CA THR A 14 12.84 32.99 -4.14
C THR A 14 12.91 32.39 -2.75
N VAL A 15 12.63 33.22 -1.74
CA VAL A 15 12.20 32.73 -0.45
C VAL A 15 10.94 31.93 -0.75
N ALA A 16 11.02 30.61 -0.59
CA ALA A 16 9.86 29.74 -0.67
C ALA A 16 8.72 30.41 0.11
N SER A 17 7.57 30.56 -0.54
CA SER A 17 6.39 31.11 0.11
C SER A 17 6.16 30.36 1.41
N ARG A 18 5.71 31.07 2.44
CA ARG A 18 5.29 30.51 3.75
C ARG A 18 4.25 29.39 3.65
N ASP A 19 3.71 29.15 2.45
CA ASP A 19 2.82 28.08 2.01
C ASP A 19 3.52 26.82 1.42
N GLU A 20 4.85 26.68 1.50
CA GLU A 20 5.47 25.33 1.58
C GLU A 20 5.22 24.80 3.01
N LEU A 21 3.93 24.58 3.25
CA LEU A 21 3.21 24.41 4.51
C LEU A 21 3.89 23.41 5.44
N SER A 22 3.94 23.77 6.73
CA SER A 22 4.35 22.89 7.82
C SER A 22 3.57 21.58 7.77
N GLU A 23 4.15 20.54 7.17
CA GLU A 23 3.65 19.18 7.36
C GLU A 23 3.68 18.88 8.85
N GLU A 24 2.53 18.54 9.43
CA GLU A 24 2.46 18.12 10.82
C GLU A 24 3.19 16.78 10.95
N LEU A 25 4.41 16.83 11.48
CA LEU A 25 5.27 15.64 11.63
C LEU A 25 4.89 14.77 12.83
N ILE A 26 4.01 15.26 13.70
CA ILE A 26 3.52 14.56 14.89
C ILE A 26 2.04 14.94 15.11
N LYS A 27 1.19 13.98 15.48
CA LYS A 27 -0.18 14.29 15.94
C LYS A 27 -0.18 14.93 17.32
N SER A 28 0.61 14.37 18.25
CA SER A 28 0.77 14.92 19.60
C SER A 28 2.07 14.46 20.26
N ARG A 29 2.54 15.21 21.27
CA ARG A 29 3.74 14.81 22.05
C ARG A 29 3.48 13.57 22.89
N GLU A 30 2.24 13.38 23.33
CA GLU A 30 1.80 12.22 24.09
C GLU A 30 1.95 10.94 23.26
N ARG A 31 1.54 10.98 21.97
CA ARG A 31 1.67 9.84 21.05
C ARG A 31 3.12 9.54 20.70
N VAL A 32 3.96 10.57 20.53
CA VAL A 32 5.41 10.40 20.38
C VAL A 32 5.99 9.68 21.60
N LYS A 33 5.61 10.09 22.81
CA LYS A 33 6.13 9.49 24.04
C LYS A 33 5.61 8.06 24.29
N ALA A 34 4.34 7.81 24.00
CA ALA A 34 3.69 6.52 24.26
C ALA A 34 3.97 5.46 23.19
N HIS A 35 4.07 5.88 21.92
CA HIS A 35 4.10 4.97 20.77
C HIS A 35 5.25 5.24 19.78
N GLY A 36 6.02 6.31 19.99
CA GLY A 36 7.06 6.70 19.03
C GLY A 36 6.50 7.25 17.71
N GLU A 37 5.23 7.64 17.67
CA GLU A 37 4.57 8.06 16.44
C GLU A 37 5.17 9.36 15.89
N VAL A 38 5.71 9.27 14.68
CA VAL A 38 6.19 10.39 13.87
C VAL A 38 5.80 10.14 12.41
N PHE A 39 5.49 11.20 11.68
CA PHE A 39 5.23 11.10 10.24
C PHE A 39 6.50 11.35 9.44
N THR A 40 6.71 10.49 8.46
CA THR A 40 7.75 10.70 7.46
C THR A 40 7.26 11.82 6.52
N PRO A 41 8.03 12.93 6.38
CA PRO A 41 7.68 14.01 5.47
C PRO A 41 7.55 13.50 4.04
N ARG A 42 6.62 14.07 3.26
CA ARG A 42 6.31 13.60 1.91
C ARG A 42 7.55 13.58 1.01
N ARG A 43 8.37 14.63 1.09
CA ARG A 43 9.63 14.70 0.33
C ARG A 43 10.55 13.52 0.63
N MET A 44 10.64 13.10 1.89
CA MET A 44 11.50 11.98 2.28
C MET A 44 10.92 10.66 1.80
N VAL A 45 9.60 10.49 1.85
CA VAL A 45 8.91 9.32 1.25
C VAL A 45 9.27 9.20 -0.23
N GLU A 46 9.13 10.28 -1.01
CA GLU A 46 9.44 10.24 -2.45
C GLU A 46 10.91 9.93 -2.71
N GLN A 47 11.83 10.56 -1.96
CA GLN A 47 13.27 10.28 -2.08
C GLN A 47 13.62 8.83 -1.77
N MET A 48 12.95 8.20 -0.80
CA MET A 48 13.16 6.79 -0.48
C MET A 48 12.61 5.88 -1.57
N LEU A 49 11.44 6.19 -2.12
CA LEU A 49 10.85 5.42 -3.22
C LEU A 49 11.63 5.55 -4.53
N ASP A 50 12.36 6.66 -4.74
CA ASP A 50 13.25 6.82 -5.89
C ASP A 50 14.40 5.78 -5.91
N LEU A 51 14.80 5.27 -4.76
CA LEU A 51 15.83 4.23 -4.65
C LEU A 51 15.38 2.88 -5.22
N VAL A 52 14.07 2.67 -5.37
CA VAL A 52 13.44 1.41 -5.81
C VAL A 52 12.53 1.62 -7.02
N CYS A 53 12.79 2.67 -7.81
CA CYS A 53 12.00 3.02 -8.99
C CYS A 53 11.94 1.90 -10.04
N ALA A 54 13.00 1.08 -10.13
CA ALA A 54 13.01 -0.10 -10.99
C ALA A 54 11.90 -1.09 -10.58
N GLU A 55 11.84 -1.45 -9.31
CA GLU A 55 10.83 -2.38 -8.77
C GLU A 55 9.43 -1.77 -8.77
N LEU A 56 9.33 -0.45 -8.61
CA LEU A 56 8.07 0.24 -8.41
C LEU A 56 7.36 0.67 -9.71
N GLU A 57 8.10 0.98 -10.78
CA GLU A 57 7.52 1.65 -11.96
C GLU A 57 7.96 1.11 -13.33
N THR A 58 9.14 0.50 -13.44
CA THR A 58 9.77 0.32 -14.77
C THR A 58 10.27 -1.09 -15.07
N GLY A 59 10.62 -1.85 -14.04
CA GLY A 59 11.18 -3.18 -14.16
C GLY A 59 10.15 -4.24 -14.59
N PRO A 60 10.61 -5.41 -15.04
CA PRO A 60 9.73 -6.53 -15.39
C PRO A 60 8.85 -6.91 -14.21
N GLY A 61 7.53 -6.97 -14.44
CA GLY A 61 6.54 -7.33 -13.42
C GLY A 61 6.42 -6.33 -12.28
N PHE A 62 6.73 -5.03 -12.48
CA PHE A 62 6.68 -4.00 -11.42
C PHE A 62 5.33 -3.94 -10.68
N VAL A 63 4.22 -4.25 -11.38
CA VAL A 63 2.87 -4.26 -10.78
C VAL A 63 2.82 -5.24 -9.61
N ASP A 64 3.43 -6.42 -9.78
CA ASP A 64 3.37 -7.52 -8.82
C ASP A 64 4.52 -7.48 -7.79
N LYS A 65 5.47 -6.55 -7.91
CA LYS A 65 6.54 -6.37 -6.91
C LYS A 65 5.93 -5.92 -5.59
N THR A 66 6.15 -6.72 -4.55
CA THR A 66 5.53 -6.51 -3.24
C THR A 66 6.33 -5.53 -2.39
N PHE A 67 5.62 -4.65 -1.69
CA PHE A 67 6.19 -3.73 -0.70
C PHE A 67 5.52 -3.97 0.65
N PHE A 68 6.31 -3.99 1.72
CA PHE A 68 5.82 -4.21 3.08
C PHE A 68 6.28 -3.06 3.99
N GLU A 69 5.33 -2.46 4.70
CA GLU A 69 5.58 -1.42 5.67
C GLU A 69 5.21 -1.93 7.10
N PRO A 70 6.16 -2.06 8.03
CA PRO A 70 5.94 -2.66 9.36
C PRO A 70 5.36 -1.71 10.44
N SER A 71 5.09 -0.46 10.13
CA SER A 71 4.67 0.65 11.00
C SER A 71 3.95 1.73 10.19
N ALA A 72 2.82 1.39 9.57
CA ALA A 72 2.30 2.12 8.41
C ALA A 72 1.84 3.55 8.73
N GLY A 73 1.55 3.85 10.00
CA GLY A 73 0.97 5.11 10.43
C GLY A 73 -0.30 5.40 9.63
N ASP A 74 -0.45 6.66 9.20
CA ASP A 74 -1.56 7.08 8.33
C ASP A 74 -1.38 6.65 6.85
N GLY A 75 -0.38 5.81 6.55
CA GLY A 75 -0.20 5.17 5.25
C GLY A 75 0.61 5.98 4.24
N ASN A 76 1.42 6.96 4.66
CA ASN A 76 2.18 7.84 3.74
C ASN A 76 2.97 7.04 2.67
N PHE A 77 3.70 6.00 3.08
CA PHE A 77 4.42 5.12 2.16
C PHE A 77 3.46 4.29 1.30
N LEU A 78 2.45 3.64 1.90
CA LEU A 78 1.51 2.78 1.18
C LEU A 78 0.79 3.55 0.05
N ILE A 79 0.33 4.76 0.36
CA ILE A 79 -0.38 5.63 -0.58
C ILE A 79 0.57 6.11 -1.69
N ALA A 80 1.80 6.51 -1.34
CA ALA A 80 2.79 6.94 -2.34
C ALA A 80 3.21 5.79 -3.28
N ILE A 81 3.39 4.57 -2.73
CA ILE A 81 3.65 3.35 -3.51
C ILE A 81 2.51 3.08 -4.49
N LEU A 82 1.26 3.11 -4.02
CA LEU A 82 0.09 2.91 -4.87
C LEU A 82 0.03 3.96 -5.98
N ARG A 83 0.17 5.24 -5.63
CA ARG A 83 0.17 6.35 -6.61
C ARG A 83 1.21 6.15 -7.70
N ARG A 84 2.44 5.80 -7.34
CA ARG A 84 3.53 5.57 -8.31
C ARG A 84 3.26 4.36 -9.19
N LYS A 85 2.76 3.25 -8.63
CA LYS A 85 2.32 2.08 -9.42
C LYS A 85 1.21 2.44 -10.40
N LEU A 86 0.17 3.17 -9.97
CA LEU A 86 -0.95 3.56 -10.82
C LEU A 86 -0.51 4.47 -11.98
N HIS A 87 0.35 5.45 -11.69
CA HIS A 87 0.95 6.30 -12.73
C HIS A 87 1.81 5.51 -13.73
N ALA A 88 2.58 4.55 -13.24
CA ALA A 88 3.35 3.66 -14.10
C ALA A 88 2.43 2.75 -14.94
N ILE A 89 1.30 2.29 -14.38
CA ILE A 89 0.29 1.52 -15.11
C ILE A 89 -0.30 2.36 -16.25
N GLU A 90 -0.73 3.59 -15.95
CA GLU A 90 -1.30 4.53 -16.93
C GLU A 90 -0.35 4.77 -18.12
N LYS A 91 0.95 4.91 -17.85
CA LYS A 91 1.96 5.13 -18.89
C LYS A 91 2.30 3.91 -19.74
N ARG A 92 2.09 2.69 -19.23
CA ARG A 92 2.69 1.47 -19.78
C ARG A 92 1.70 0.45 -20.29
N TYR A 93 0.48 0.48 -19.80
CA TYR A 93 -0.58 -0.44 -20.19
C TYR A 93 -1.66 0.32 -20.96
N GLN A 94 -2.31 -0.40 -21.89
CA GLN A 94 -3.50 0.14 -22.56
C GLN A 94 -4.66 0.28 -21.56
N PRO A 95 -5.56 1.26 -21.74
CA PRO A 95 -6.64 1.57 -20.80
C PRO A 95 -7.51 0.38 -20.39
N GLU A 96 -7.74 -0.58 -21.28
CA GLU A 96 -8.51 -1.80 -21.00
C GLU A 96 -7.91 -2.67 -19.89
N PHE A 97 -6.61 -2.54 -19.61
CA PHE A 97 -5.93 -3.33 -18.56
C PHE A 97 -5.92 -2.62 -17.20
N TRP A 98 -6.13 -1.30 -17.15
CA TRP A 98 -6.00 -0.52 -15.91
C TRP A 98 -6.89 -1.03 -14.76
N PRO A 99 -8.16 -1.43 -14.96
CA PRO A 99 -8.98 -1.99 -13.89
C PRO A 99 -8.37 -3.26 -13.26
N THR A 100 -7.77 -4.13 -14.06
CA THR A 100 -7.17 -5.37 -13.58
C THR A 100 -5.80 -5.10 -12.94
N GLU A 101 -4.94 -4.35 -13.62
CA GLU A 101 -3.57 -4.07 -13.14
C GLU A 101 -3.56 -3.20 -11.88
N SER A 102 -4.50 -2.27 -11.74
CA SER A 102 -4.63 -1.45 -10.52
C SER A 102 -5.02 -2.29 -9.29
N LEU A 103 -5.84 -3.33 -9.46
CA LEU A 103 -6.14 -4.27 -8.37
C LEU A 103 -4.93 -5.12 -8.00
N PHE A 104 -4.13 -5.57 -8.97
CA PHE A 104 -2.87 -6.26 -8.66
C PHE A 104 -1.84 -5.32 -7.99
N ALA A 105 -1.80 -4.05 -8.38
CA ALA A 105 -0.98 -3.06 -7.68
C ALA A 105 -1.38 -2.96 -6.20
N LEU A 106 -2.68 -2.87 -5.88
CA LEU A 106 -3.18 -2.92 -4.49
C LEU A 106 -2.82 -4.24 -3.80
N ALA A 107 -3.00 -5.37 -4.48
CA ALA A 107 -2.69 -6.70 -3.96
C ALA A 107 -1.19 -6.89 -3.62
N SER A 108 -0.31 -6.05 -4.17
CA SER A 108 1.14 -6.07 -3.91
C SER A 108 1.58 -5.19 -2.73
N ILE A 109 0.68 -4.46 -2.08
CA ILE A 109 1.02 -3.51 -1.00
C ILE A 109 0.56 -4.09 0.33
N TYR A 110 1.49 -4.23 1.27
CA TYR A 110 1.28 -4.82 2.58
C TYR A 110 1.69 -3.85 3.68
N GLY A 111 1.00 -3.91 4.82
CA GLY A 111 1.40 -3.13 5.98
C GLY A 111 0.87 -3.66 7.31
N VAL A 112 1.53 -3.26 8.39
CA VAL A 112 1.03 -3.42 9.75
C VAL A 112 1.00 -2.06 10.41
N GLU A 113 -0.04 -1.78 11.18
CA GLU A 113 -0.11 -0.60 12.01
C GLU A 113 -0.60 -0.98 13.41
N LEU A 114 -0.01 -0.35 14.43
CA LEU A 114 -0.33 -0.63 15.83
C LEU A 114 -1.59 0.10 16.30
N LEU A 115 -1.81 1.33 15.82
CA LEU A 115 -2.89 2.19 16.28
C LEU A 115 -4.09 2.13 15.32
N GLU A 116 -5.26 1.80 15.84
CA GLU A 116 -6.47 1.57 15.03
C GLU A 116 -6.87 2.80 14.21
N ASP A 117 -6.72 4.02 14.77
CA ASP A 117 -7.05 5.26 14.07
C ASP A 117 -6.13 5.51 12.87
N ASN A 118 -4.84 5.21 13.03
CA ASN A 118 -3.85 5.27 11.94
C ASN A 118 -4.18 4.25 10.85
N LEU A 119 -4.50 3.01 11.23
CA LEU A 119 -4.88 1.96 10.28
C LEU A 119 -6.10 2.36 9.45
N ILE A 120 -7.12 2.92 10.10
CA ILE A 120 -8.32 3.42 9.43
C ILE A 120 -7.94 4.50 8.41
N ALA A 121 -7.07 5.44 8.79
CA ALA A 121 -6.59 6.49 7.90
C ALA A 121 -5.80 5.92 6.70
N ALA A 122 -4.89 4.97 6.94
CA ALA A 122 -4.09 4.33 5.90
C ALA A 122 -4.95 3.58 4.88
N ARG A 123 -5.89 2.76 5.36
CA ARG A 123 -6.82 2.00 4.51
C ARG A 123 -7.73 2.94 3.71
N ALA A 124 -8.24 4.00 4.34
CA ALA A 124 -9.06 5.01 3.67
C ALA A 124 -8.27 5.76 2.59
N GLY A 125 -7.02 6.13 2.87
CA GLY A 125 -6.14 6.81 1.93
C GLY A 125 -5.81 5.96 0.70
N LEU A 126 -5.50 4.67 0.88
CA LEU A 126 -5.31 3.72 -0.23
C LEU A 126 -6.55 3.61 -1.11
N LEU A 127 -7.73 3.45 -0.49
CA LEU A 127 -8.99 3.34 -1.20
C LEU A 127 -9.35 4.63 -1.94
N ALA A 128 -9.09 5.79 -1.34
CA ALA A 128 -9.33 7.09 -1.94
C ALA A 128 -8.42 7.31 -3.17
N GLU A 129 -7.13 6.99 -3.07
CA GLU A 129 -6.19 7.08 -4.20
C GLU A 129 -6.63 6.16 -5.35
N PHE A 130 -7.00 4.91 -5.04
CA PHE A 130 -7.52 3.96 -6.02
C PHE A 130 -8.79 4.46 -6.71
N ALA A 131 -9.77 4.93 -5.93
CA ALA A 131 -11.04 5.43 -6.48
C ALA A 131 -10.84 6.72 -7.30
N ALA A 132 -9.96 7.62 -6.85
CA ALA A 132 -9.63 8.85 -7.58
C ALA A 132 -8.97 8.56 -8.93
N PHE A 133 -8.06 7.57 -8.99
CA PHE A 133 -7.46 7.13 -10.25
C PHE A 133 -8.52 6.68 -11.26
N HIS A 134 -9.48 5.84 -10.85
CA HIS A 134 -10.55 5.39 -11.75
C HIS A 134 -11.53 6.50 -12.14
N ALA A 135 -11.88 7.38 -11.18
CA ALA A 135 -12.75 8.52 -11.43
C ALA A 135 -12.14 9.50 -12.46
N ALA A 136 -10.84 9.77 -12.37
CA ALA A 136 -10.11 10.62 -13.32
C ALA A 136 -10.15 10.08 -14.75
N HIS A 137 -10.34 8.76 -14.91
CA HIS A 137 -10.41 8.08 -16.19
C HIS A 137 -11.84 7.68 -16.61
N GLY A 138 -12.86 8.22 -15.94
CA GLY A 138 -14.27 7.97 -16.29
C GLY A 138 -14.75 6.54 -16.00
N VAL A 139 -14.01 5.77 -15.20
CA VAL A 139 -14.38 4.41 -14.81
C VAL A 139 -15.19 4.45 -13.51
N VAL A 140 -16.37 3.81 -13.52
CA VAL A 140 -17.22 3.74 -12.33
C VAL A 140 -16.56 2.87 -11.25
N CYS A 141 -16.11 3.52 -10.17
CA CYS A 141 -15.56 2.86 -8.98
C CYS A 141 -16.37 3.30 -7.75
N SER A 142 -17.32 2.47 -7.34
CA SER A 142 -18.19 2.75 -6.18
C SER A 142 -18.50 1.46 -5.44
N SER A 143 -19.05 1.55 -4.22
CA SER A 143 -19.44 0.39 -3.39
C SER A 143 -20.32 -0.66 -4.09
N ARG A 144 -20.97 -0.30 -5.20
CA ARG A 144 -21.78 -1.21 -6.03
C ARG A 144 -20.97 -2.03 -7.04
N THR A 145 -19.75 -1.63 -7.36
CA THR A 145 -18.90 -2.33 -8.34
C THR A 145 -18.02 -3.39 -7.69
N ASN A 146 -17.81 -4.46 -8.44
CA ASN A 146 -16.91 -5.56 -8.08
C ASN A 146 -15.48 -5.05 -7.83
N MET A 147 -15.00 -4.13 -8.67
CA MET A 147 -13.68 -3.51 -8.54
C MET A 147 -13.48 -2.79 -7.20
N TYR A 148 -14.44 -1.95 -6.78
CA TYR A 148 -14.33 -1.25 -5.49
C TYR A 148 -14.39 -2.22 -4.31
N ARG A 149 -15.32 -3.19 -4.33
CA ARG A 149 -15.43 -4.19 -3.26
C ARG A 149 -14.16 -5.03 -3.15
N SER A 150 -13.55 -5.38 -4.27
CA SER A 150 -12.28 -6.08 -4.31
C SER A 150 -11.11 -5.21 -3.83
N ALA A 151 -11.09 -3.91 -4.15
CA ALA A 151 -10.10 -3.00 -3.58
C ALA A 151 -10.19 -2.91 -2.06
N VAL A 152 -11.41 -2.74 -1.50
CA VAL A 152 -11.65 -2.77 -0.05
C VAL A 152 -11.16 -4.08 0.55
N TYR A 153 -11.48 -5.20 -0.11
CA TYR A 153 -11.08 -6.53 0.34
C TYR A 153 -9.57 -6.71 0.39
N LEU A 154 -8.87 -6.39 -0.70
CA LEU A 154 -7.41 -6.51 -0.80
C LEU A 154 -6.71 -5.64 0.25
N ILE A 155 -7.15 -4.39 0.43
CA ILE A 155 -6.63 -3.49 1.46
C ILE A 155 -6.83 -4.10 2.86
N GLY A 156 -8.01 -4.65 3.13
CA GLY A 156 -8.33 -5.31 4.40
C GLY A 156 -7.47 -6.55 4.67
N ALA A 157 -7.19 -7.34 3.63
CA ALA A 157 -6.40 -8.56 3.73
C ALA A 157 -4.88 -8.33 3.80
N ASN A 158 -4.40 -7.15 3.38
CA ASN A 158 -2.97 -6.88 3.27
C ASN A 158 -2.45 -5.80 4.24
N VAL A 159 -3.32 -4.95 4.80
CA VAL A 159 -2.93 -3.89 5.75
C VAL A 159 -3.61 -4.17 7.08
N ALA A 160 -2.89 -4.72 8.05
CA ALA A 160 -3.46 -5.29 9.28
C ALA A 160 -3.22 -4.43 10.53
N LEU A 161 -4.14 -4.53 11.51
CA LEU A 161 -3.92 -4.03 12.87
C LEU A 161 -3.05 -5.04 13.62
N GLY A 162 -1.96 -4.59 14.23
CA GLY A 162 -1.18 -5.47 15.09
C GLY A 162 0.17 -4.90 15.46
N ASP A 163 0.91 -5.68 16.25
CA ASP A 163 2.28 -5.37 16.61
C ASP A 163 3.22 -6.17 15.72
N THR A 164 3.89 -5.47 14.80
CA THR A 164 4.89 -6.10 13.92
C THR A 164 5.97 -6.80 14.73
N LEU A 165 6.43 -6.26 15.86
CA LEU A 165 7.51 -6.86 16.65
C LEU A 165 7.13 -8.23 17.18
N THR A 166 5.92 -8.40 17.71
CA THR A 166 5.43 -9.70 18.21
C THR A 166 4.89 -10.58 17.08
N GLY A 167 4.40 -9.98 16.00
CA GLY A 167 3.69 -10.67 14.93
C GLY A 167 2.25 -11.03 15.29
N LEU A 168 1.67 -10.37 16.30
CA LEU A 168 0.35 -10.66 16.84
C LEU A 168 -0.60 -9.46 16.69
N ASP A 169 -1.88 -9.76 16.54
CA ASP A 169 -2.96 -8.78 16.55
C ASP A 169 -3.35 -8.35 17.99
N ALA A 170 -4.37 -7.51 18.11
CA ALA A 170 -4.86 -7.03 19.41
C ALA A 170 -5.46 -8.14 20.30
N ASN A 171 -5.82 -9.31 19.74
CA ASN A 171 -6.33 -10.47 20.46
C ASN A 171 -5.22 -11.46 20.85
N GLY A 172 -3.98 -11.22 20.42
CA GLY A 172 -2.85 -12.13 20.62
C GLY A 172 -2.79 -13.25 19.58
N GLU A 173 -3.56 -13.15 18.49
CA GLU A 173 -3.54 -14.10 17.37
C GLU A 173 -2.49 -13.71 16.34
N PRO A 174 -1.88 -14.66 15.61
CA PRO A 174 -0.91 -14.34 14.55
C PRO A 174 -1.50 -13.41 13.48
N ILE A 175 -0.74 -12.36 13.12
CA ILE A 175 -1.12 -11.48 11.99
C ILE A 175 -1.06 -12.31 10.70
N GLU A 176 -2.22 -12.54 10.09
CA GLU A 176 -2.37 -13.23 8.81
C GLU A 176 -2.54 -12.22 7.66
N PHE A 177 -1.86 -12.49 6.56
CA PHE A 177 -1.97 -11.80 5.29
C PHE A 177 -2.41 -12.77 4.19
N SER A 178 -2.68 -12.22 3.01
CA SER A 178 -2.95 -13.01 1.81
C SER A 178 -1.94 -12.72 0.71
N TRP A 179 -1.30 -13.76 0.20
CA TRP A 179 -0.55 -13.67 -1.04
C TRP A 179 -1.50 -13.83 -2.23
N TRP A 180 -1.28 -13.04 -3.27
CA TRP A 180 -2.16 -12.96 -4.44
C TRP A 180 -1.39 -13.34 -5.70
N HIS A 181 -1.37 -14.62 -6.04
CA HIS A 181 -0.62 -15.14 -7.19
C HIS A 181 -1.45 -15.06 -8.46
N ARG A 182 -0.92 -14.42 -9.51
CA ARG A 182 -1.51 -14.52 -10.85
C ARG A 182 -1.52 -15.98 -11.30
N VAL A 183 -2.65 -16.43 -11.84
CA VAL A 183 -2.71 -17.74 -12.50
C VAL A 183 -2.11 -17.61 -13.90
N LEU A 184 -1.11 -18.43 -14.19
CA LEU A 184 -0.39 -18.39 -15.47
C LEU A 184 -1.35 -18.63 -16.65
N ASN A 185 -1.18 -17.84 -17.70
CA ASN A 185 -1.96 -17.90 -18.94
C ASN A 185 -3.47 -17.61 -18.80
N VAL A 186 -3.95 -17.17 -17.63
CA VAL A 186 -5.35 -16.77 -17.43
C VAL A 186 -5.41 -15.34 -16.90
N PRO A 187 -5.47 -14.32 -17.79
CA PRO A 187 -5.43 -12.92 -17.41
C PRO A 187 -6.47 -12.59 -16.32
N GLY A 188 -6.02 -11.89 -15.28
CA GLY A 188 -6.82 -11.43 -14.13
C GLY A 188 -7.44 -12.51 -13.26
N LEU A 189 -7.07 -13.78 -13.43
CA LEU A 189 -7.35 -14.83 -12.46
C LEU A 189 -6.24 -14.87 -11.39
N VAL A 190 -6.63 -15.07 -10.14
CA VAL A 190 -5.74 -15.04 -8.97
C VAL A 190 -5.98 -16.25 -8.07
N GLN A 191 -4.88 -16.80 -7.54
CA GLN A 191 -4.87 -17.76 -6.43
C GLN A 191 -4.51 -16.99 -5.16
N ARG A 192 -5.30 -17.19 -4.10
CA ARG A 192 -5.06 -16.60 -2.78
C ARG A 192 -4.43 -17.64 -1.87
N ASP A 193 -3.26 -17.32 -1.33
CA ASP A 193 -2.54 -18.19 -0.39
C ASP A 193 -2.27 -17.41 0.91
N PRO A 194 -2.96 -17.76 2.02
CA PRO A 194 -2.72 -17.11 3.30
C PRO A 194 -1.34 -17.42 3.87
N PHE A 195 -0.80 -16.49 4.65
CA PHE A 195 0.44 -16.68 5.40
C PHE A 195 0.46 -15.76 6.63
N THR A 196 1.21 -16.13 7.68
CA THR A 196 1.39 -15.26 8.86
C THR A 196 2.64 -14.41 8.75
N LEU A 197 2.68 -13.25 9.43
CA LEU A 197 3.91 -12.47 9.55
C LEU A 197 5.05 -13.27 10.19
N ALA A 198 4.72 -14.19 11.09
CA ALA A 198 5.69 -15.07 11.74
C ALA A 198 6.37 -16.02 10.74
N SER A 199 5.65 -16.53 9.73
CA SER A 199 6.22 -17.46 8.74
C SER A 199 7.31 -16.80 7.87
N LEU A 200 7.20 -15.49 7.61
CA LEU A 200 8.24 -14.71 6.91
C LEU A 200 9.57 -14.63 7.69
N ARG A 201 9.51 -14.65 9.03
CA ARG A 201 10.70 -14.63 9.90
C ARG A 201 11.34 -16.00 10.02
N GLY A 202 10.51 -17.05 10.10
CA GLY A 202 10.92 -18.44 10.24
C GLY A 202 11.64 -19.01 9.02
N ALA A 203 11.36 -18.48 7.82
CA ALA A 203 11.96 -18.91 6.56
C ALA A 203 13.51 -18.81 6.54
N GLY A 204 14.09 -17.87 7.31
CA GLY A 204 15.54 -17.73 7.46
C GLY A 204 16.19 -18.68 8.48
N VAL A 205 15.39 -19.31 9.36
CA VAL A 205 15.87 -20.11 10.51
C VAL A 205 15.51 -21.60 10.35
N GLY A 206 14.92 -21.99 9.23
CA GLY A 206 14.47 -23.37 8.98
C GLY A 206 13.32 -23.81 9.90
N ALA A 207 12.58 -22.85 10.47
CA ALA A 207 11.40 -23.13 11.27
C ALA A 207 10.25 -23.51 10.32
N PHE A 208 9.65 -24.68 10.57
CA PHE A 208 8.48 -25.14 9.83
C PHE A 208 7.23 -24.41 10.30
N ASP A 209 6.47 -23.89 9.34
CA ASP A 209 5.14 -23.36 9.58
C ASP A 209 4.14 -24.53 9.64
N PHE A 210 3.56 -24.77 10.80
CA PHE A 210 2.55 -25.82 11.02
C PHE A 210 1.11 -25.27 10.95
N THR A 211 0.95 -23.99 10.58
CA THR A 211 -0.37 -23.38 10.45
C THR A 211 -1.13 -24.04 9.30
N VAL A 212 -2.34 -24.49 9.58
CA VAL A 212 -3.25 -25.02 8.55
C VAL A 212 -4.03 -23.85 8.00
N TYR A 213 -3.64 -23.39 6.81
CA TYR A 213 -4.30 -22.30 6.12
C TYR A 213 -5.58 -22.76 5.41
N ALA A 214 -6.56 -21.87 5.34
CA ALA A 214 -7.73 -22.07 4.50
C ALA A 214 -7.31 -22.08 3.02
N THR A 215 -7.91 -22.98 2.24
CA THR A 215 -7.72 -23.02 0.78
C THR A 215 -8.85 -22.27 0.10
N TYR A 216 -8.51 -21.46 -0.91
CA TYR A 216 -9.47 -20.65 -1.65
C TYR A 216 -9.52 -21.08 -3.12
N GLN A 217 -10.71 -21.04 -3.72
CA GLN A 217 -10.86 -21.26 -5.15
C GLN A 217 -10.21 -20.11 -5.92
N GLN A 218 -9.60 -20.45 -7.07
CA GLN A 218 -9.14 -19.43 -8.01
C GLN A 218 -10.33 -18.57 -8.45
N CYS A 219 -10.14 -17.26 -8.43
CA CYS A 219 -11.18 -16.34 -8.84
C CYS A 219 -10.59 -15.16 -9.61
N ARG A 220 -11.48 -14.40 -10.23
CA ARG A 220 -11.13 -13.14 -10.87
C ARG A 220 -10.66 -12.13 -9.80
N ILE A 221 -9.60 -11.36 -10.06
CA ILE A 221 -9.09 -10.37 -9.11
C ILE A 221 -10.15 -9.31 -8.76
N ASP A 222 -11.05 -8.98 -9.69
CA ASP A 222 -12.18 -8.09 -9.45
C ASP A 222 -13.31 -8.75 -8.63
N GLN A 223 -13.19 -10.03 -8.25
CA GLN A 223 -14.21 -10.79 -7.52
C GLN A 223 -13.69 -11.41 -6.21
N VAL A 224 -12.48 -11.09 -5.75
CA VAL A 224 -11.89 -11.66 -4.52
C VAL A 224 -12.74 -11.44 -3.27
N HIS A 225 -13.52 -10.35 -3.22
CA HIS A 225 -14.47 -10.05 -2.14
C HIS A 225 -15.62 -11.06 -1.98
N LYS A 226 -15.77 -12.02 -2.90
CA LYS A 226 -16.78 -13.08 -2.80
C LYS A 226 -16.32 -14.27 -1.96
N GLU A 227 -15.01 -14.39 -1.71
CA GLU A 227 -14.41 -15.36 -0.76
C GLU A 227 -14.95 -16.79 -0.84
N VAL A 228 -14.73 -17.47 -1.97
CA VAL A 228 -15.15 -18.87 -2.11
C VAL A 228 -14.02 -19.78 -1.59
N ARG A 229 -14.25 -20.46 -0.47
CA ARG A 229 -13.32 -21.49 0.03
C ARG A 229 -13.36 -22.71 -0.89
N ALA A 230 -12.24 -23.42 -1.00
CA ALA A 230 -12.15 -24.60 -1.85
C ALA A 230 -12.87 -25.82 -1.27
N ASP A 231 -13.07 -25.83 0.06
CA ASP A 231 -13.69 -26.94 0.80
C ASP A 231 -15.22 -26.75 1.01
N ASP A 232 -15.79 -25.64 0.53
CA ASP A 232 -17.23 -25.33 0.53
C ASP A 232 -17.89 -25.76 -0.80
#